data_AF-A0A2Z4ISY0-F1
#
_entry.id   AF-A0A2Z4ISY0-F1
#
_cell.length_a   1.000
_cell.length_b   1.000
_cell.length_c   1.000
_cell.angle_alpha   90.00
_cell.angle_beta   90.00
_cell.angle_gamma   90.00
#
_symmetry.space_group_name_H-M   'P 1'
#
loop_
_entity.id
_entity.type
_entity.pdbx_description
1 polymer ?
#
loop_
_entity_poly.entity_id
_entity_poly.type
_entity_poly.pdbx_seq_one_letter_code
_entity_poly.pdbx_strand_id
1 'polypeptide(L)'
;MERRLDGTIGWLLLTLAVVLHRTMAGAAARERLQQRRNTALRAARRRGVAVPEIATRLGLSEGWVRQVLNGKRPPPVEEVA
;
A
#
# COMPACT_ATOMS: atom_id res chain seq x y z
N MET A 1 -24.23 -17.14 36.92
CA MET A 1 -24.26 -15.91 36.09
C MET A 1 -23.12 -15.85 35.05
N GLU A 2 -22.37 -16.92 34.81
CA GLU A 2 -21.17 -16.90 33.96
C GLU A 2 -21.46 -17.02 32.45
N ARG A 3 -22.51 -17.76 32.05
CA ARG A 3 -22.84 -18.01 30.62
C ARG A 3 -23.13 -16.76 29.77
N ARG A 4 -23.48 -15.63 30.40
CA ARG A 4 -23.77 -14.38 29.67
C ARG A 4 -22.51 -13.59 29.31
N LEU A 5 -21.44 -13.73 30.10
CA LEU A 5 -20.16 -13.05 29.85
C LEU A 5 -19.35 -13.76 28.75
N ASP A 6 -19.44 -15.09 28.68
CA ASP A 6 -18.79 -15.86 27.61
C ASP A 6 -19.33 -15.50 26.22
N GLY A 7 -20.63 -15.20 26.13
CA GLY A 7 -21.27 -14.78 24.89
C GLY A 7 -20.85 -13.38 24.44
N THR A 8 -20.73 -12.43 25.37
CA THR A 8 -20.30 -11.05 25.03
C THR A 8 -18.82 -10.98 24.71
N ILE A 9 -17.97 -11.71 25.44
CA ILE A 9 -16.53 -11.82 25.14
C ILE A 9 -16.34 -12.51 23.79
N GLY A 10 -17.06 -13.61 23.54
CA GLY A 10 -17.03 -14.31 22.26
C GLY A 10 -17.42 -13.41 21.08
N TRP A 11 -18.48 -12.62 21.24
CA TRP A 11 -18.91 -11.68 20.20
C TRP A 11 -17.89 -10.55 19.97
N LEU A 12 -17.30 -9.99 21.04
CA LEU A 12 -16.25 -8.98 20.94
C LEU A 12 -15.01 -9.50 20.20
N LEU A 13 -14.54 -10.70 20.55
CA LEU A 13 -13.40 -11.34 19.90
C LEU A 13 -13.68 -11.62 18.41
N LEU A 14 -14.88 -12.09 18.08
CA LEU A 14 -15.28 -12.34 16.70
C LEU A 14 -15.30 -11.03 15.89
N THR A 15 -15.85 -9.96 16.46
CA THR A 15 -15.94 -8.65 15.82
C THR A 15 -14.55 -8.07 15.56
N LEU A 16 -13.65 -8.19 16.54
CA LEU A 16 -12.26 -7.77 16.40
C LEU A 16 -11.53 -8.58 15.32
N ALA A 17 -11.74 -9.90 15.27
CA ALA A 17 -11.15 -10.76 14.25
C ALA A 17 -11.59 -10.38 12.83
N VAL A 18 -12.88 -10.07 12.63
CA VAL A 18 -13.42 -9.64 11.33
C VAL A 18 -12.82 -8.29 10.90
N VAL A 19 -12.74 -7.32 11.81
CA VAL A 19 -12.13 -6.01 11.53
C VAL A 19 -10.65 -6.17 11.18
N LEU A 20 -9.92 -6.98 11.93
CA LEU A 20 -8.51 -7.23 11.68
C LEU A 20 -8.29 -7.96 10.34
N HIS A 21 -9.12 -8.95 10.02
CA HIS A 21 -9.06 -9.65 8.74
C HIS A 21 -9.33 -8.70 7.57
N ARG A 22 -10.34 -7.84 7.67
CA ARG A 22 -10.69 -6.87 6.62
C ARG A 22 -9.59 -5.81 6.42
N THR A 23 -8.99 -5.33 7.51
CA THR A 23 -7.89 -4.36 7.44
C THR A 23 -6.61 -5.00 6.89
N MET A 24 -6.27 -6.22 7.31
CA MET A 24 -5.12 -6.96 6.78
C MET A 24 -5.30 -7.37 5.32
N ALA A 25 -6.50 -7.79 4.92
CA ALA A 25 -6.82 -8.07 3.51
C ALA A 25 -6.73 -6.80 2.65
N GLY A 26 -7.23 -5.66 3.18
CA GLY A 26 -7.08 -4.36 2.54
C GLY A 26 -5.62 -3.89 2.45
N ALA A 27 -4.84 -4.12 3.50
CA ALA A 27 -3.41 -3.81 3.52
C ALA A 27 -2.63 -4.66 2.51
N ALA A 28 -2.88 -5.97 2.46
CA ALA A 28 -2.27 -6.88 1.50
C ALA A 28 -2.62 -6.52 0.05
N ALA A 29 -3.87 -6.12 -0.21
CA ALA A 29 -4.28 -5.65 -1.54
C ALA A 29 -3.53 -4.35 -1.95
N ARG A 30 -3.42 -3.39 -1.02
CA ARG A 30 -2.66 -2.15 -1.23
C ARG A 30 -1.17 -2.43 -1.45
N GLU A 31 -0.60 -3.34 -0.68
CA GLU A 31 0.81 -3.72 -0.81
C GLU A 31 1.09 -4.38 -2.17
N ARG A 32 0.22 -5.28 -2.64
CA ARG A 32 0.32 -5.88 -3.99
C ARG A 32 0.27 -4.82 -5.09
N LEU A 33 -0.63 -3.83 -4.98
CA LEU A 33 -0.71 -2.73 -5.94
C LEU A 33 0.57 -1.88 -5.93
N GLN A 34 1.07 -1.53 -4.75
CA GLN A 34 2.32 -0.79 -4.59
C GLN A 34 3.51 -1.55 -5.19
N GLN A 35 3.63 -2.85 -4.94
CA GLN A 35 4.68 -3.70 -5.49
C GLN A 35 4.61 -3.78 -7.02
N ARG A 36 3.41 -3.94 -7.59
CA ARG A 36 3.21 -3.93 -9.06
C ARG A 36 3.64 -2.59 -9.66
N ARG A 37 3.24 -1.46 -9.08
CA ARG A 37 3.65 -0.12 -9.53
C ARG A 37 5.16 0.06 -9.46
N ASN A 38 5.78 -0.30 -8.34
CA ASN A 38 7.23 -0.18 -8.15
C ASN A 38 7.99 -1.06 -9.16
N THR A 39 7.47 -2.24 -9.48
CA THR A 39 8.04 -3.12 -10.51
C THR A 39 7.93 -2.49 -11.90
N ALA A 40 6.79 -1.88 -12.23
CA ALA A 40 6.59 -1.16 -13.49
C ALA A 40 7.55 0.04 -13.61
N LEU A 41 7.74 0.82 -12.53
CA LEU A 41 8.69 1.94 -12.49
C LEU A 41 10.13 1.48 -12.74
N ARG A 42 10.56 0.40 -12.09
CA ARG A 42 11.89 -0.19 -12.30
C ARG A 42 12.03 -0.75 -13.72
N ALA A 43 10.98 -1.34 -14.30
CA ALA A 43 10.99 -1.81 -15.68
C ALA A 43 11.10 -0.66 -16.68
N ALA A 44 10.37 0.44 -16.48
CA ALA A 44 10.47 1.64 -17.30
C ALA A 44 11.88 2.25 -17.24
N ARG A 45 12.46 2.34 -16.04
CA ARG A 45 13.85 2.82 -15.88
C ARG A 45 14.86 1.92 -16.59
N ARG A 46 14.70 0.59 -16.51
CA ARG A 46 15.55 -0.38 -17.24
C ARG A 46 15.42 -0.28 -18.76
N ARG A 47 14.26 0.15 -19.26
CA ARG A 47 14.03 0.42 -20.69
C ARG A 47 14.58 1.78 -21.15
N GLY A 48 15.26 2.53 -20.28
CA GLY A 48 15.86 3.81 -20.63
C GLY A 48 14.95 5.03 -20.45
N VAL A 49 13.72 4.85 -19.94
CA VAL A 49 12.81 5.98 -19.69
C VAL A 49 13.39 6.86 -18.58
N ALA A 50 13.42 8.17 -18.84
CA ALA A 50 13.93 9.14 -17.89
C ALA A 50 12.97 9.32 -16.70
N VAL A 51 13.52 9.56 -15.51
CA VAL A 51 12.74 9.87 -14.30
C VAL A 51 11.73 11.01 -14.49
N PRO A 52 12.07 12.16 -15.11
CA PRO A 52 11.10 13.22 -15.40
C PRO A 52 9.95 12.73 -16.28
N GLU A 53 10.22 11.95 -17.32
CA GLU A 53 9.17 11.44 -18.22
C GLU A 53 8.23 10.45 -17.51
N ILE A 54 8.76 9.62 -16.61
CA ILE A 54 7.98 8.73 -15.75
C ILE A 54 7.11 9.54 -14.80
N ALA A 55 7.67 10.57 -14.17
CA ALA A 55 6.98 11.46 -13.24
C ALA A 55 5.80 12.17 -13.94
N THR A 56 6.04 12.79 -15.09
CA THR A 56 5.03 13.49 -15.88
C THR A 56 3.92 12.55 -16.35
N ARG A 57 4.24 11.36 -16.88
CA ARG A 57 3.23 10.42 -17.38
C ARG A 57 2.35 9.82 -16.28
N LEU A 58 2.83 9.79 -15.05
CA LEU A 58 2.13 9.19 -13.92
C LEU A 58 1.55 10.22 -12.94
N GLY A 59 1.75 11.52 -13.17
CA GLY A 59 1.33 12.58 -12.25
C GLY A 59 2.04 12.51 -10.89
N LEU A 60 3.28 11.99 -10.87
CA LEU A 60 4.05 11.77 -9.64
C LEU A 60 5.16 12.80 -9.52
N SER A 61 5.56 13.14 -8.29
CA SER A 61 6.75 13.97 -8.11
C SER A 61 8.02 13.20 -8.47
N GLU A 62 9.00 13.87 -9.08
CA GLU A 62 10.28 13.24 -9.42
C GLU A 62 11.01 12.70 -8.18
N GLY A 63 10.93 13.42 -7.06
CA GLY A 63 11.51 13.02 -5.79
C GLY A 63 10.93 11.69 -5.30
N TRP A 64 9.61 11.53 -5.44
CA TRP A 64 8.91 10.28 -5.11
C TRP A 64 9.38 9.13 -6.01
N VAL A 65 9.50 9.34 -7.32
CA VAL A 65 10.00 8.34 -8.27
C VAL A 65 11.45 7.93 -7.94
N ARG A 66 12.32 8.89 -7.63
CA ARG A 66 13.71 8.60 -7.23
C ARG A 66 13.77 7.76 -5.96
N GLN A 67 12.94 8.03 -4.96
CA GLN A 67 12.90 7.23 -3.74
C GLN A 67 12.50 5.77 -4.01
N VAL A 68 11.50 5.54 -4.87
CA VAL A 68 11.09 4.19 -5.27
C VAL A 68 12.20 3.44 -6.02
N LEU A 69 12.87 4.13 -6.94
CA LEU A 69 13.98 3.55 -7.71
C LEU A 69 15.18 3.21 -6.82
N ASN A 70 15.44 4.03 -5.81
CA ASN A 70 16.50 3.81 -4.82
C ASN A 70 16.14 2.73 -3.77
N GLY A 71 14.97 2.08 -3.90
CA GLY A 71 14.54 1.03 -2.98
C GLY A 71 14.13 1.52 -1.59
N LYS A 72 13.99 2.84 -1.40
CA LYS A 72 13.48 3.40 -0.15
C LYS A 72 11.97 3.23 -0.08
N ARG A 73 11.43 3.08 1.13
CA ARG A 73 9.98 3.07 1.36
C ARG A 73 9.43 4.44 0.92
N PRO A 74 8.61 4.51 -0.14
CA PRO A 74 8.10 5.79 -0.59
C PRO A 74 7.11 6.35 0.44
N PRO A 75 7.07 7.68 0.67
CA PRO A 75 6.04 8.33 1.46
C PRO A 75 4.67 8.12 0.80
N PRO A 76 3.57 8.41 1.52
CA PRO A 76 2.25 8.53 0.91
C PRO A 76 2.36 9.40 -0.35
N VAL A 77 1.71 8.95 -1.43
CA VAL A 77 1.89 9.51 -2.77
C VAL A 77 1.60 11.01 -2.72
N GLU A 78 2.63 11.82 -3.01
CA GLU A 78 2.47 13.25 -3.25
C GLU A 78 2.15 13.39 -4.75
N GLU A 79 0.86 13.47 -5.04
CA GLU A 79 0.37 13.84 -6.37
C GLU A 79 0.71 15.31 -6.61
N VAL A 80 1.32 15.59 -7.76
CA VAL A 80 1.57 16.97 -8.17
C VAL A 80 0.25 17.49 -8.72
N ALA A 81 -0.36 18.44 -8.01
CA ALA A 81 -1.62 19.08 -8.39
C ALA A 81 -1.49 19.87 -9.69
#